data_AF-A0A897MPE9-F1
#
_entry.id   AF-A0A897MPE9-F1
#
_cell.length_a   1.000
_cell.length_b   1.000
_cell.length_c   1.000
_cell.angle_alpha   90.00
_cell.angle_beta   90.00
_cell.angle_gamma   90.00
#
_symmetry.space_group_name_H-M   'P 1'
#
loop_
_entity.id
_entity.type
_entity.pdbx_description
1 polymer ?
#
loop_
_entity_poly.entity_id
_entity_poly.type
_entity_poly.pdbx_seq_one_letter_code
_entity_poly.pdbx_strand_id
1 'polypeptide(L)'
;MSLSQDLLRRLRALNESGNLYLFLGGLTAFLSWVFMPLLGLIAGFCGIELYRKKGLPITGIVIGGIGITAVLTWFVILAVY
;
A
#
# COMPACT_ATOMS: atom_id res chain seq x y z
N MET A 1 11.80 -34.72 -12.41
CA MET A 1 10.95 -34.31 -11.27
C MET A 1 10.75 -32.81 -11.39
N SER A 2 9.51 -32.34 -11.62
CA SER A 2 9.27 -30.95 -12.03
C SER A 2 9.22 -30.01 -10.82
N LEU A 3 9.88 -28.86 -10.93
CA LEU A 3 9.98 -27.80 -9.92
C LEU A 3 8.62 -27.43 -9.27
N SER A 4 7.54 -27.46 -10.07
CA SER A 4 6.18 -27.21 -9.57
C SER A 4 5.69 -28.24 -8.56
N GLN A 5 6.07 -29.52 -8.69
CA GLN A 5 5.66 -30.57 -7.76
C GLN A 5 6.35 -30.42 -6.40
N ASP A 6 7.61 -29.98 -6.38
CA ASP A 6 8.35 -29.70 -5.15
C ASP A 6 7.83 -28.44 -4.43
N LEU A 7 7.51 -27.37 -5.18
CA LEU A 7 6.88 -26.18 -4.60
C LEU A 7 5.52 -26.50 -3.99
N LEU A 8 4.68 -27.29 -4.68
CA LEU A 8 3.37 -27.68 -4.17
C LEU A 8 3.47 -28.52 -2.88
N ARG A 9 4.46 -29.43 -2.78
CA ARG A 9 4.69 -30.18 -1.53
C ARG A 9 5.15 -29.27 -0.39
N ARG A 10 6.08 -28.34 -0.66
CA ARG A 10 6.56 -27.39 0.35
C ARG A 10 5.44 -26.46 0.83
N LEU A 11 4.61 -25.95 -0.09
CA LEU A 11 3.45 -25.13 0.24
C LEU A 11 2.42 -25.92 1.04
N ARG A 12 2.16 -27.18 0.71
CA ARG A 12 1.22 -28.04 1.45
C ARG A 12 1.71 -28.33 2.88
N ALA A 13 3.00 -28.60 3.07
CA ALA A 13 3.60 -28.78 4.39
C ALA A 13 3.61 -27.48 5.24
N LEU A 14 3.80 -26.32 4.59
CA LEU A 14 3.64 -25.00 5.23
C LEU A 14 2.19 -24.66 5.57
N ASN A 15 1.23 -25.21 4.81
CA ASN A 15 -0.19 -25.01 5.03
C ASN A 15 -0.71 -25.78 6.26
N GLU A 16 -0.25 -27.01 6.46
CA GLU A 16 -0.59 -27.83 7.65
C GLU A 16 -0.10 -27.21 8.98
N SER A 17 0.95 -26.40 8.93
CA SER A 17 1.48 -25.70 10.11
C SER A 17 0.83 -24.33 10.36
N GLY A 18 -0.13 -23.91 9.53
CA GLY A 18 -0.77 -22.57 9.60
C GLY A 18 0.17 -21.39 9.26
N ASN A 19 1.47 -21.65 9.18
CA ASN A 19 2.51 -20.66 8.98
C ASN A 19 2.48 -20.07 7.56
N LEU A 20 1.95 -20.81 6.58
CA LEU A 20 1.72 -20.26 5.24
C LEU A 20 0.73 -19.08 5.24
N TYR A 21 -0.37 -19.20 5.98
CA TYR A 21 -1.37 -18.14 6.08
C TYR A 21 -0.84 -16.93 6.84
N LEU A 22 -0.04 -17.14 7.89
CA LEU A 22 0.61 -16.06 8.62
C LEU A 22 1.63 -15.32 7.75
N PHE A 23 2.46 -16.05 7.02
CA PHE A 23 3.47 -15.44 6.16
C PHE A 23 2.84 -14.71 4.97
N LEU A 24 1.90 -15.34 4.28
CA LEU A 24 1.23 -14.75 3.12
C LEU A 24 0.31 -13.59 3.55
N GLY A 25 -0.39 -13.73 4.66
CA GLY A 25 -1.19 -12.67 5.27
C GLY A 25 -0.34 -11.49 5.75
N GLY A 26 0.78 -11.75 6.41
CA GLY A 26 1.72 -10.72 6.84
C GLY A 26 2.35 -9.98 5.66
N LEU A 27 2.76 -10.71 4.62
CA LEU A 27 3.32 -10.13 3.41
C LEU A 27 2.30 -9.24 2.69
N THR A 28 1.07 -9.71 2.52
CA THR A 28 -0.01 -8.94 1.89
C THR A 28 -0.41 -7.71 2.72
N ALA A 29 -0.48 -7.84 4.05
CA ALA A 29 -0.71 -6.71 4.95
C ALA A 29 0.40 -5.66 4.83
N PHE A 30 1.67 -6.08 4.81
CA PHE A 30 2.82 -5.18 4.63
C PHE A 30 2.80 -4.47 3.28
N LEU A 31 2.53 -5.21 2.20
CA LEU A 31 2.38 -4.63 0.86
C LEU A 31 1.25 -3.60 0.82
N SER A 32 0.09 -3.92 1.41
CA SER A 32 -1.04 -2.99 1.49
C SER A 32 -0.68 -1.73 2.29
N TRP A 33 0.03 -1.90 3.41
CA TRP A 33 0.51 -0.81 4.26
C TRP A 33 1.44 0.14 3.51
N VAL A 34 2.31 -0.36 2.63
CA VAL A 34 3.25 0.43 1.83
C VAL A 34 2.59 1.03 0.58
N PHE A 35 1.60 0.37 -0.01
CA PHE A 35 0.87 0.89 -1.16
C PHE A 35 0.00 2.11 -0.82
N MET A 36 -0.56 2.16 0.38
CA MET A 36 -1.41 3.26 0.84
C MET A 36 -0.75 4.66 0.77
N PRO A 37 0.46 4.88 1.32
CA PRO A 37 1.14 6.18 1.21
C PRO A 37 1.55 6.50 -0.23
N LEU A 38 1.85 5.48 -1.06
CA LEU A 38 2.17 5.69 -2.46
C LEU A 38 0.97 6.27 -3.23
N LEU A 39 -0.24 5.77 -2.96
CA LEU A 39 -1.48 6.32 -3.50
C LEU A 39 -1.74 7.75 -2.99
N GLY A 40 -1.46 8.02 -1.71
CA GLY A 40 -1.54 9.36 -1.15
C GLY A 40 -0.60 10.37 -1.82
N LEU A 41 0.63 9.97 -2.13
CA LEU A 41 1.60 10.76 -2.91
C LEU A 41 1.10 11.07 -4.31
N ILE A 42 0.55 10.07 -5.01
CA ILE A 42 -0.03 10.25 -6.35
C ILE A 42 -1.22 11.22 -6.30
N ALA A 43 -2.10 11.08 -5.31
CA ALA A 43 -3.22 12.01 -5.11
C ALA A 43 -2.74 13.43 -4.80
N GLY A 44 -1.70 13.58 -3.99
CA GLY A 44 -1.01 14.84 -3.72
C GLY A 44 -0.52 15.52 -5.00
N PHE A 45 0.23 14.78 -5.82
CA PHE A 45 0.75 15.27 -7.09
C PHE A 45 -0.36 15.64 -8.08
N CYS A 46 -1.38 14.79 -8.20
CA CYS A 46 -2.54 15.05 -9.04
C CYS A 46 -3.29 16.33 -8.60
N GLY A 47 -3.46 16.54 -7.29
CA GLY A 47 -4.08 17.74 -6.73
C GLY A 47 -3.30 19.02 -7.04
N ILE A 48 -1.96 18.98 -6.96
CA ILE A 48 -1.09 20.11 -7.35
C ILE A 48 -1.23 20.42 -8.83
N GLU A 49 -1.25 19.39 -9.68
CA GLU A 49 -1.41 19.56 -11.12
C GLU A 49 -2.79 20.14 -11.46
N LEU A 50 -3.85 19.70 -10.77
CA LEU A 50 -5.21 20.23 -10.90
C LEU A 50 -5.31 21.70 -10.48
N TYR A 51 -4.64 22.04 -9.38
CA TYR A 51 -4.57 23.40 -8.85
C TYR A 51 -3.85 24.34 -9.83
N ARG A 52 -2.73 23.91 -10.42
CA ARG A 52 -1.88 24.77 -11.26
C ARG A 52 -2.30 24.82 -12.73
N LYS A 53 -2.71 23.71 -13.34
CA LYS A 53 -2.86 23.59 -14.79
C LYS A 53 -4.31 23.58 -15.27
N LYS A 54 -5.26 23.17 -14.43
CA LYS A 54 -6.65 22.93 -14.85
C LYS A 54 -7.63 24.00 -14.38
N GLY A 55 -7.18 25.00 -13.62
CA GLY A 55 -8.05 26.06 -13.10
C GLY A 55 -9.12 25.56 -12.13
N LEU A 56 -8.91 24.40 -11.49
CA LEU A 56 -9.82 23.78 -10.52
C LEU A 56 -9.17 23.81 -9.13
N PRO A 57 -9.03 24.99 -8.50
CA PRO A 57 -8.25 25.14 -7.29
C PRO A 57 -8.90 24.42 -6.09
N ILE A 58 -10.23 24.46 -5.98
CA ILE A 58 -10.97 23.82 -4.89
C ILE A 58 -10.75 22.30 -4.95
N THR A 59 -10.96 21.69 -6.12
CA THR A 59 -10.80 20.25 -6.32
C THR A 59 -9.34 19.82 -6.14
N GLY A 60 -8.39 20.64 -6.60
CA GLY A 60 -6.97 20.41 -6.40
C GLY A 60 -6.54 20.45 -4.93
N ILE A 61 -7.03 21.42 -4.16
CA ILE A 61 -6.79 21.53 -2.71
C ILE A 61 -7.40 20.34 -1.98
N VAL A 62 -8.63 19.94 -2.32
CA VAL A 62 -9.30 18.81 -1.65
C VAL A 62 -8.56 17.51 -1.92
N ILE A 63 -8.31 17.17 -3.20
CA ILE A 63 -7.65 15.91 -3.58
C ILE A 63 -6.20 15.90 -3.10
N GLY A 64 -5.47 16.99 -3.33
CA GLY A 64 -4.07 17.11 -2.93
C GLY A 64 -3.90 17.12 -1.41
N GLY A 65 -4.78 17.85 -0.70
CA GLY A 65 -4.80 17.91 0.76
C GLY A 65 -5.11 16.55 1.38
N ILE A 66 -6.12 15.83 0.89
CA ILE A 66 -6.43 14.48 1.36
C ILE A 66 -5.24 13.53 1.10
N GLY A 67 -4.64 13.58 -0.09
CA GLY A 67 -3.49 12.75 -0.43
C GLY A 67 -2.28 13.01 0.48
N ILE A 68 -1.92 14.28 0.68
CA ILE A 68 -0.79 14.68 1.53
C ILE A 68 -1.06 14.36 3.00
N THR A 69 -2.26 14.63 3.51
CA THR A 69 -2.63 14.30 4.89
C THR A 69 -2.60 12.80 5.15
N ALA A 70 -3.08 11.97 4.22
CA ALA A 70 -2.97 10.52 4.33
C ALA A 70 -1.52 10.03 4.46
N VAL A 71 -0.60 10.61 3.67
CA VAL A 71 0.84 10.32 3.75
C VAL A 71 1.43 10.77 5.10
N LEU A 72 1.09 11.99 5.54
CA LEU A 72 1.56 12.52 6.82
C LEU A 72 1.07 11.67 8.00
N THR A 73 -0.21 11.31 8.03
CA THR A 73 -0.76 10.44 9.07
C THR A 73 -0.05 9.08 9.08
N TRP A 74 0.26 8.52 7.91
CA TRP A 74 1.03 7.29 7.81
C TRP A 74 2.43 7.42 8.44
N PHE A 75 3.15 8.50 8.16
CA PHE A 75 4.44 8.78 8.81
C PHE A 75 4.32 9.00 10.31
N VAL A 76 3.26 9.68 10.78
CA VAL A 76 3.01 9.88 12.21
C VAL A 76 2.77 8.54 12.90
N ILE A 77 1.98 7.65 12.29
CA ILE A 77 1.75 6.30 12.82
C ILE A 77 3.08 5.56 12.94
N LEU A 78 3.95 5.57 11.91
CA LEU A 78 5.27 4.93 11.97
C LEU A 78 6.27 5.58 12.92
N ALA A 79 6.10 6.87 13.23
CA ALA A 79 6.98 7.58 14.16
C ALA A 79 6.56 7.35 15.62
N VAL A 80 5.28 7.11 15.85
CA VAL A 80 4.69 6.94 17.19
C VAL A 80 4.67 5.47 17.62
N TYR A 81 4.48 4.53 16.68
CA TYR A 81 4.46 3.09 16.92
C TYR A 81 5.73 2.42 16.39
#